data_AF-A0A957Q308-F1
#
_entry.id   AF-A0A957Q308-F1
#
_cell.length_a   1.000
_cell.length_b   1.000
_cell.length_c   1.000
_cell.angle_alpha   90.00
_cell.angle_beta   90.00
_cell.angle_gamma   90.00
#
_symmetry.space_group_name_H-M   'P 1'
#
loop_
_entity.id
_entity.type
_entity.pdbx_description
1 polymer ?
#
loop_
_entity_poly.entity_id
_entity_poly.type
_entity_poly.pdbx_seq_one_letter_code
_entity_poly.pdbx_strand_id
1 'polypeptide(L)'
;MTTYTKANATELANAEFATDEYQLLDSGNELKLERVGEYTLVRPSPQAIWRPHLPQSEWNKADAIYNRTSDGGGYWDWQSKVKRDFDVLYNSISFNIRLTNFGHLGLFPEQALNWDWMRQVIRQRLARTGQRNLHVLNLFAYTGGSTLACSQAGAHLVHVDAAKGVVDWARKNAKTCRLDERPIRWLVDDVIKFVEREVRRNHHYQAIIFDPPSFGRGPKGEVFKIENDLLPLLEACKALLAKDAL
;
A
#
# COMPACT_ATOMS: atom_id res chain seq x y z
N MET A 1 13.78 6.52 -34.20
CA MET A 1 14.44 5.52 -33.34
C MET A 1 14.76 6.20 -32.03
N THR A 2 13.82 6.18 -31.09
CA THR A 2 13.95 6.86 -29.81
C THR A 2 14.45 5.83 -28.81
N THR A 3 15.71 5.96 -28.41
CA THR A 3 16.37 5.12 -27.42
C THR A 3 15.68 5.29 -26.07
N TYR A 4 15.00 4.24 -25.61
CA TYR A 4 14.64 4.06 -24.22
C TYR A 4 15.93 3.97 -23.42
N THR A 5 16.26 5.04 -22.69
CA THR A 5 17.36 5.01 -21.73
C THR A 5 16.93 4.05 -20.61
N LYS A 6 17.53 2.86 -20.59
CA LYS A 6 17.45 1.93 -19.46
C LYS A 6 17.85 2.72 -18.21
N ALA A 7 16.92 2.86 -17.26
CA ALA A 7 17.28 3.21 -15.89
C ALA A 7 18.35 2.21 -15.45
N ASN A 8 19.50 2.70 -14.97
CA ASN A 8 20.58 1.84 -14.49
C ASN A 8 20.05 0.95 -13.37
N ALA A 9 20.17 -0.37 -13.54
CA ALA A 9 19.74 -1.37 -12.56
C ALA A 9 20.35 -1.17 -11.16
N THR A 10 21.40 -0.36 -11.05
CA THR A 10 22.09 -0.01 -9.81
C THR A 10 21.35 1.04 -8.96
N GLU A 11 20.41 1.82 -9.50
CA GLU A 11 19.60 2.79 -8.70
C GLU A 11 18.35 2.15 -8.07
N LEU A 12 17.93 0.97 -8.55
CA LEU A 12 16.87 0.16 -7.93
C LEU A 12 17.40 -0.78 -6.83
N ALA A 13 18.71 -0.72 -6.54
CA ALA A 13 19.41 -1.73 -5.76
C ALA A 13 19.12 -1.72 -4.25
N ASN A 14 18.26 -0.83 -3.72
CA ASN A 14 17.88 -0.81 -2.31
C ASN A 14 16.35 -0.67 -2.12
N ALA A 15 15.56 -1.30 -3.00
CA ALA A 15 14.11 -1.38 -2.82
C ALA A 15 13.69 -2.60 -1.98
N GLU A 16 14.48 -2.90 -0.97
CA GLU A 16 14.24 -3.96 -0.01
C GLU A 16 14.13 -3.32 1.36
N PHE A 17 13.19 -3.82 2.16
CA PHE A 17 13.21 -3.51 3.57
C PHE A 17 14.53 -4.00 4.15
N ALA A 18 15.07 -3.28 5.14
CA ALA A 18 16.13 -3.85 5.94
C ALA A 18 15.64 -5.19 6.51
N THR A 19 16.54 -6.18 6.61
CA THR A 19 16.14 -7.55 6.97
C THR A 19 15.49 -7.65 8.35
N ASP A 20 15.72 -6.66 9.21
CA ASP A 20 15.12 -6.48 10.53
C ASP A 20 13.78 -5.72 10.51
N GLU A 21 13.33 -5.24 9.35
CA GLU A 21 12.06 -4.53 9.16
C GLU A 21 11.02 -5.40 8.44
N TYR A 22 11.38 -6.01 7.32
CA TYR A 22 10.57 -7.03 6.66
C TYR A 22 11.42 -7.98 5.82
N GLN A 23 11.11 -9.28 5.86
CA GLN A 23 11.69 -10.28 4.97
C GLN A 23 10.73 -11.45 4.77
N LEU A 24 10.55 -11.92 3.53
CA LEU A 24 9.99 -13.25 3.29
C LEU A 24 11.10 -14.29 3.53
N LEU A 25 10.97 -15.10 4.57
CA LEU A 25 11.99 -16.09 4.97
C LEU A 25 11.84 -17.40 4.20
N ASP A 26 10.60 -17.89 4.06
CA ASP A 26 10.27 -19.11 3.31
C ASP A 26 8.79 -19.13 2.91
N SER A 27 8.44 -19.99 1.97
CA SER A 27 7.05 -20.22 1.59
C SER A 27 6.85 -21.62 1.03
N GLY A 28 5.64 -22.14 1.18
CA GLY A 28 5.26 -23.45 0.67
C GLY A 28 4.10 -24.03 1.47
N ASN A 29 3.51 -25.11 0.95
CA ASN A 29 2.33 -25.76 1.52
C ASN A 29 1.21 -24.75 1.86
N GLU A 30 0.97 -23.79 0.96
CA GLU A 30 -0.03 -22.72 1.11
C GLU A 30 0.21 -21.75 2.28
N LEU A 31 1.43 -21.71 2.80
CA LEU A 31 1.85 -20.82 3.88
C LEU A 31 3.06 -19.97 3.46
N LYS A 32 3.27 -18.90 4.20
CA LYS A 32 4.50 -18.10 4.15
C LYS A 32 5.00 -17.80 5.56
N LEU A 33 6.32 -17.86 5.72
CA LEU A 33 7.06 -17.47 6.91
C LEU A 33 7.72 -16.12 6.64
N GLU A 34 7.36 -15.11 7.40
CA GLU A 34 7.81 -13.73 7.21
C GLU A 34 8.46 -13.21 8.50
N ARG A 35 9.55 -12.47 8.39
CA ARG A 35 10.00 -11.56 9.45
C ARG A 35 9.35 -10.21 9.25
N VAL A 36 8.79 -9.64 10.32
CA VAL A 36 8.15 -8.33 10.36
C VAL A 36 8.58 -7.63 11.64
N GLY A 37 9.49 -6.67 11.52
CA GLY A 37 10.21 -6.13 12.67
C GLY A 37 10.98 -7.23 13.42
N GLU A 38 10.86 -7.21 14.75
CA GLU A 38 11.47 -8.21 15.63
C GLU A 38 10.78 -9.60 15.62
N TYR A 39 9.62 -9.73 14.96
CA TYR A 39 8.79 -10.94 15.03
C TYR A 39 8.85 -11.77 13.75
N THR A 40 8.69 -13.07 13.90
CA THR A 40 8.49 -14.03 12.81
C THR A 40 7.04 -14.52 12.81
N LEU A 41 6.37 -14.41 11.67
CA LEU A 41 4.96 -14.68 11.52
C LEU A 41 4.73 -15.72 10.43
N VAL A 42 3.84 -16.69 10.70
CA VAL A 42 3.33 -17.61 9.68
C VAL A 42 1.94 -17.17 9.27
N ARG A 43 1.71 -17.00 7.97
CA ARG A 43 0.40 -16.62 7.41
C ARG A 43 0.03 -17.47 6.20
N PRO A 44 -1.28 -17.60 5.90
CA PRO A 44 -1.74 -18.24 4.67
C PRO A 44 -1.27 -17.50 3.42
N SER A 45 -0.82 -18.27 2.46
CA SER A 45 -0.46 -17.87 1.10
C SER A 45 -0.91 -18.96 0.13
N PRO A 46 -2.21 -19.01 -0.27
CA PRO A 46 -2.77 -20.10 -1.06
C PRO A 46 -2.08 -20.36 -2.42
N GLN A 47 -1.34 -19.37 -2.93
CA GLN A 47 -0.56 -19.50 -4.17
C GLN A 47 0.78 -20.22 -3.98
N ALA A 48 1.27 -20.37 -2.74
CA ALA A 48 2.54 -21.02 -2.41
C ALA A 48 2.37 -22.55 -2.33
N ILE A 49 1.97 -23.19 -3.43
CA ILE A 49 1.66 -24.63 -3.50
C ILE A 49 2.91 -25.54 -3.54
N TRP A 50 4.09 -24.97 -3.65
CA TRP A 50 5.36 -25.71 -3.64
C TRP A 50 5.74 -26.15 -2.21
N ARG A 51 6.78 -26.97 -2.09
CA ARG A 51 7.30 -27.39 -0.79
C ARG A 51 8.18 -26.29 -0.17
N PRO A 52 8.08 -26.03 1.14
CA PRO A 52 9.01 -25.16 1.85
C PRO A 52 10.46 -25.61 1.67
N HIS A 53 11.38 -24.65 1.62
CA HIS A 53 12.81 -24.94 1.56
C HIS A 53 13.41 -25.16 2.95
N LEU A 54 12.97 -24.38 3.93
CA LEU A 54 13.44 -24.50 5.31
C LEU A 54 12.83 -25.73 5.98
N PRO A 55 13.55 -26.37 6.92
CA PRO A 55 13.00 -27.47 7.69
C PRO A 55 11.87 -26.98 8.61
N GLN A 56 10.94 -27.87 8.95
CA GLN A 56 9.81 -27.58 9.84
C GLN A 56 10.24 -26.99 11.19
N SER A 57 11.45 -27.31 11.66
CA SER A 57 12.02 -26.74 12.89
C SER A 57 12.19 -25.22 12.83
N GLU A 58 12.43 -24.62 11.65
CA GLU A 58 12.48 -23.16 11.52
C GLU A 58 11.08 -22.55 11.56
N TRP A 59 10.11 -23.19 10.92
CA TRP A 59 8.71 -22.77 10.95
C TRP A 59 8.11 -22.82 12.36
N ASN A 60 8.49 -23.82 13.17
CA ASN A 60 8.06 -23.97 14.56
C ASN A 60 8.62 -22.89 15.51
N LYS A 61 9.62 -22.11 15.07
CA LYS A 61 10.16 -20.97 15.84
C LYS A 61 9.34 -19.69 15.66
N ALA A 62 8.36 -19.68 14.76
CA ALA A 62 7.55 -18.50 14.50
C ALA A 62 6.86 -18.00 15.79
N ASP A 63 6.92 -16.69 16.01
CA ASP A 63 6.33 -16.04 17.18
C ASP A 63 4.81 -16.08 17.16
N ALA A 64 4.20 -16.04 15.97
CA ALA A 64 2.76 -16.15 15.81
C ALA A 64 2.33 -16.80 14.48
N ILE A 65 1.22 -17.53 14.52
CA ILE A 65 0.65 -18.23 13.37
C ILE A 65 -0.79 -17.73 13.16
N TYR A 66 -1.11 -17.20 11.99
CA TYR A 66 -2.47 -16.79 11.66
C TYR A 66 -3.27 -17.94 11.05
N ASN A 67 -4.41 -18.26 11.66
CA ASN A 67 -5.34 -19.29 11.23
C ASN A 67 -6.62 -18.64 10.71
N ARG A 68 -6.95 -18.87 9.43
CA ARG A 68 -8.21 -18.42 8.83
C ARG A 68 -9.38 -19.28 9.30
N THR A 69 -10.50 -18.64 9.57
CA THR A 69 -11.78 -19.30 9.86
C THR A 69 -12.68 -19.25 8.62
N SER A 70 -13.64 -20.17 8.54
CA SER A 70 -14.56 -20.30 7.39
C SER A 70 -15.52 -19.11 7.22
N ASP A 71 -15.67 -18.27 8.24
CA ASP A 71 -16.55 -17.09 8.25
C ASP A 71 -15.87 -15.79 7.74
N GLY A 72 -14.64 -15.89 7.20
CA GLY A 72 -13.94 -14.78 6.55
C GLY A 72 -12.99 -13.99 7.46
N GLY A 73 -12.87 -14.39 8.73
CA GLY A 73 -11.88 -13.88 9.68
C GLY A 73 -10.80 -14.91 10.02
N GLY A 74 -10.32 -14.83 11.25
CA GLY A 74 -9.34 -15.76 11.79
C GLY A 74 -8.83 -15.32 13.15
N TYR A 75 -7.83 -16.05 13.63
CA TYR A 75 -7.18 -15.77 14.90
C TYR A 75 -5.68 -16.02 14.81
N TRP A 76 -4.94 -15.37 15.70
CA TRP A 76 -3.51 -15.60 15.87
C TRP A 76 -3.29 -16.58 17.01
N ASP A 77 -2.50 -17.62 16.74
CA ASP A 77 -1.91 -18.49 17.76
C ASP A 77 -0.54 -17.94 18.14
N TRP A 78 -0.33 -17.69 19.43
CA TRP A 78 0.82 -16.95 19.96
C TRP A 78 1.80 -17.92 20.62
N GLN A 79 2.99 -18.06 20.03
CA GLN A 79 4.04 -18.94 20.56
C GLN A 79 4.99 -18.18 21.51
N SER A 80 5.00 -16.85 21.41
CA SER A 80 5.83 -15.97 22.24
C SER A 80 5.08 -14.68 22.62
N LYS A 81 5.74 -13.80 23.38
CA LYS A 81 5.19 -12.49 23.74
C LYS A 81 5.32 -11.52 22.57
N VAL A 82 4.25 -11.38 21.79
CA VAL A 82 4.20 -10.50 20.62
C VAL A 82 3.45 -9.21 20.90
N LYS A 83 4.03 -8.06 20.52
CA LYS A 83 3.28 -6.80 20.46
C LYS A 83 2.30 -6.85 19.29
N ARG A 84 1.04 -6.50 19.56
CA ARG A 84 -0.02 -6.53 18.53
C ARG A 84 -0.03 -5.31 17.60
N ASP A 85 0.62 -4.23 18.04
CA ASP A 85 0.82 -2.98 17.32
C ASP A 85 2.28 -2.57 17.54
N PHE A 86 3.03 -2.41 16.45
CA PHE A 86 4.43 -2.01 16.44
C PHE A 86 4.75 -1.38 15.08
N ASP A 87 5.87 -0.66 14.99
CA ASP A 87 6.23 0.04 13.76
C ASP A 87 7.34 -0.72 13.02
N VAL A 88 7.29 -0.69 11.69
CA VAL A 88 8.40 -1.06 10.81
C VAL A 88 8.76 0.11 9.89
N LEU A 89 10.03 0.21 9.51
CA LEU A 89 10.56 1.33 8.73
C LEU A 89 10.85 0.93 7.28
N TYR A 90 10.49 1.83 6.36
CA TYR A 90 10.96 1.80 4.98
C TYR A 90 11.23 3.19 4.44
N ASN A 91 12.47 3.49 4.06
CA ASN A 91 12.85 4.76 3.44
C ASN A 91 12.31 5.99 4.21
N SER A 92 12.52 6.01 5.53
CA SER A 92 12.01 7.04 6.47
C SER A 92 10.48 7.13 6.61
N ILE A 93 9.73 6.14 6.11
CA ILE A 93 8.31 5.96 6.40
C ILE A 93 8.17 4.92 7.49
N SER A 94 7.57 5.31 8.61
CA SER A 94 7.17 4.42 9.69
C SER A 94 5.78 3.87 9.41
N PHE A 95 5.69 2.57 9.18
CA PHE A 95 4.46 1.84 8.98
C PHE A 95 4.04 1.18 10.28
N ASN A 96 2.88 1.58 10.79
CA ASN A 96 2.30 0.93 11.93
C ASN A 96 1.72 -0.42 11.51
N ILE A 97 2.34 -1.51 11.96
CA ILE A 97 1.88 -2.88 11.80
C ILE A 97 0.83 -3.19 12.86
N ARG A 98 -0.26 -3.84 12.45
CA ARG A 98 -1.25 -4.39 13.39
C ARG A 98 -1.59 -5.83 13.03
N LEU A 99 -1.51 -6.71 14.01
CA LEU A 99 -1.91 -8.11 13.88
C LEU A 99 -3.43 -8.21 14.05
N THR A 100 -4.17 -8.01 12.96
CA THR A 100 -5.64 -7.98 12.98
C THR A 100 -6.25 -9.38 12.91
N ASN A 101 -7.53 -9.48 13.25
CA ASN A 101 -8.30 -10.73 13.12
C ASN A 101 -8.55 -11.14 11.66
N PHE A 102 -8.17 -10.32 10.68
CA PHE A 102 -8.26 -10.64 9.25
C PHE A 102 -6.89 -11.04 8.63
N GLY A 103 -5.82 -11.06 9.44
CA GLY A 103 -4.49 -11.53 9.02
C GLY A 103 -3.70 -10.55 8.14
N HIS A 104 -4.29 -9.40 7.80
CA HIS A 104 -3.55 -8.30 7.15
C HIS A 104 -2.75 -7.52 8.18
N LEU A 105 -1.57 -7.06 7.78
CA LEU A 105 -0.61 -6.39 8.66
C LEU A 105 -0.74 -4.86 8.65
N GLY A 106 -1.48 -4.30 7.69
CA GLY A 106 -1.44 -2.86 7.40
C GLY A 106 -0.30 -2.44 6.48
N LEU A 107 0.37 -3.41 5.86
CA LEU A 107 1.50 -3.22 4.95
C LEU A 107 1.46 -4.26 3.83
N PHE A 108 1.71 -3.81 2.61
CA PHE A 108 1.98 -4.63 1.42
C PHE A 108 3.42 -4.36 0.98
N PRO A 109 4.40 -5.08 1.57
CA PRO A 109 5.82 -4.79 1.36
C PRO A 109 6.26 -4.97 -0.10
N GLU A 110 5.55 -5.78 -0.89
CA GLU A 110 5.77 -5.91 -2.33
C GLU A 110 5.56 -4.60 -3.12
N GLN A 111 4.85 -3.62 -2.56
CA GLN A 111 4.66 -2.30 -3.16
C GLN A 111 5.87 -1.36 -2.97
N ALA A 112 6.88 -1.78 -2.21
CA ALA A 112 8.10 -1.01 -1.93
C ALA A 112 8.76 -0.42 -3.19
N LEU A 113 8.93 -1.26 -4.23
CA LEU A 113 9.47 -0.86 -5.52
C LEU A 113 8.62 0.23 -6.21
N ASN A 114 7.29 0.13 -6.12
CA ASN A 114 6.39 1.14 -6.67
C ASN A 114 6.53 2.46 -5.91
N TRP A 115 6.72 2.42 -4.58
CA TRP A 115 6.94 3.62 -3.78
C TRP A 115 8.24 4.35 -4.14
N ASP A 116 9.33 3.61 -4.39
CA ASP A 116 10.58 4.21 -4.84
C ASP A 116 10.45 4.81 -6.24
N TRP A 117 9.82 4.07 -7.15
CA TRP A 117 9.53 4.58 -8.50
C TRP A 117 8.71 5.87 -8.45
N MET A 118 7.62 5.90 -7.67
CA MET A 118 6.80 7.10 -7.50
C MET A 118 7.60 8.28 -6.94
N ARG A 119 8.44 8.04 -5.91
CA ARG A 119 9.33 9.09 -5.36
C ARG A 119 10.26 9.63 -6.43
N GLN A 120 10.88 8.75 -7.23
CA GLN A 120 11.82 9.13 -8.27
C GLN A 120 11.13 9.98 -9.35
N VAL A 121 10.01 9.51 -9.89
CA VAL A 121 9.26 10.22 -10.94
C VAL A 121 8.79 11.60 -10.45
N ILE A 122 8.25 11.69 -9.23
CA ILE A 122 7.82 12.97 -8.64
C ILE A 122 9.00 13.92 -8.48
N ARG A 123 10.12 13.47 -7.88
CA ARG A 123 11.31 14.31 -7.70
C ARG A 123 11.87 14.81 -9.02
N GLN A 124 11.95 13.94 -10.04
CA GLN A 124 12.40 14.31 -11.37
C GLN A 124 11.48 15.35 -12.01
N ARG A 125 10.16 15.18 -11.90
CA ARG A 125 9.18 16.15 -12.41
C ARG A 125 9.34 17.52 -11.75
N LEU A 126 9.41 17.54 -10.41
CA LEU A 126 9.55 18.78 -9.64
C LEU A 126 10.87 19.50 -9.95
N ALA A 127 11.97 18.76 -10.08
CA ALA A 127 13.27 19.32 -10.44
C ALA A 127 13.26 19.90 -11.87
N ARG A 128 12.63 19.20 -12.82
CA ARG A 128 12.57 19.63 -14.23
C ARG A 128 11.76 20.89 -14.44
N THR A 129 10.64 21.07 -13.71
CA THR A 129 9.73 22.20 -13.98
C THR A 129 9.75 23.28 -12.92
N GLY A 130 10.34 23.05 -11.74
CA GLY A 130 10.31 23.97 -10.61
C GLY A 130 8.91 24.20 -10.03
N GLN A 131 7.88 23.59 -10.60
CA GLN A 131 6.48 23.72 -10.19
C GLN A 131 6.21 22.79 -9.02
N ARG A 132 5.91 23.36 -7.86
CA ARG A 132 5.61 22.58 -6.63
C ARG A 132 4.16 22.08 -6.57
N ASN A 133 3.30 22.47 -7.51
CA ASN A 133 1.90 22.06 -7.56
C ASN A 133 1.72 20.75 -8.36
N LEU A 134 2.27 19.65 -7.84
CA LEU A 134 2.07 18.31 -8.41
C LEU A 134 1.04 17.57 -7.57
N HIS A 135 -0.18 17.45 -8.09
CA HIS A 135 -1.31 16.81 -7.43
C HIS A 135 -1.41 15.33 -7.81
N VAL A 136 -1.42 14.46 -6.81
CA VAL A 136 -1.57 13.02 -6.97
C VAL A 136 -2.83 12.55 -6.26
N LEU A 137 -3.69 11.86 -7.00
CA LEU A 137 -4.87 11.19 -6.47
C LEU A 137 -4.54 9.73 -6.15
N ASN A 138 -4.70 9.31 -4.90
CA ASN A 138 -4.55 7.92 -4.48
C ASN A 138 -5.92 7.32 -4.15
N LEU A 139 -6.36 6.35 -4.95
CA LEU A 139 -7.64 5.66 -4.84
C LEU A 139 -7.44 4.27 -4.24
N PHE A 140 -8.38 3.84 -3.38
CA PHE A 140 -8.25 2.60 -2.59
C PHE A 140 -6.97 2.64 -1.75
N ALA A 141 -6.72 3.79 -1.13
CA ALA A 141 -5.41 4.20 -0.68
C ALA A 141 -4.89 3.44 0.57
N TYR A 142 -5.74 2.63 1.19
CA TYR A 142 -5.42 1.77 2.32
C TYR A 142 -4.70 2.52 3.45
N THR A 143 -3.71 1.91 4.11
CA THR A 143 -2.92 2.50 5.20
C THR A 143 -1.91 3.57 4.73
N GLY A 144 -1.98 3.97 3.45
CA GLY A 144 -1.35 5.17 2.93
C GLY A 144 0.08 5.04 2.45
N GLY A 145 0.63 3.84 2.23
CA GLY A 145 2.03 3.69 1.80
C GLY A 145 2.40 4.54 0.57
N SER A 146 1.59 4.47 -0.48
CA SER A 146 1.78 5.28 -1.68
C SER A 146 1.57 6.79 -1.41
N THR A 147 0.59 7.15 -0.59
CA THR A 147 0.35 8.54 -0.15
C THR A 147 1.58 9.11 0.56
N LEU A 148 2.18 8.37 1.49
CA LEU A 148 3.34 8.80 2.25
C LEU A 148 4.59 8.89 1.37
N ALA A 149 4.80 7.93 0.48
CA ALA A 149 5.90 7.95 -0.49
C ALA A 149 5.84 9.18 -1.41
N CYS A 150 4.69 9.45 -2.01
CA CYS A 150 4.50 10.64 -2.84
C CYS A 150 4.61 11.94 -2.02
N SER A 151 4.07 11.96 -0.79
CA SER A 151 4.16 13.10 0.10
C SER A 151 5.61 13.41 0.46
N GLN A 152 6.43 12.40 0.79
CA GLN A 152 7.87 12.55 1.03
C GLN A 152 8.60 13.21 -0.16
N ALA A 153 8.20 12.87 -1.39
CA ALA A 153 8.76 13.44 -2.62
C ALA A 153 8.29 14.87 -2.91
N GLY A 154 7.32 15.41 -2.17
CA GLY A 154 6.85 16.79 -2.27
C GLY A 154 5.56 16.98 -3.07
N ALA A 155 4.84 15.91 -3.38
CA ALA A 155 3.53 16.01 -4.02
C ALA A 155 2.44 16.51 -3.06
N HIS A 156 1.37 17.08 -3.63
CA HIS A 156 0.11 17.35 -2.96
C HIS A 156 -0.82 16.15 -3.18
N LEU A 157 -1.47 15.67 -2.12
CA LEU A 157 -2.18 14.38 -2.16
C LEU A 157 -3.67 14.54 -1.93
N VAL A 158 -4.45 13.73 -2.65
CA VAL A 158 -5.81 13.36 -2.27
C VAL A 158 -5.81 11.86 -2.00
N HIS A 159 -6.07 11.47 -0.75
CA HIS A 159 -6.15 10.09 -0.28
C HIS A 159 -7.60 9.70 -0.10
N VAL A 160 -8.06 8.68 -0.82
CA VAL A 160 -9.45 8.22 -0.81
C VAL A 160 -9.51 6.74 -0.48
N ASP A 161 -10.25 6.41 0.58
CA ASP A 161 -10.59 5.04 0.94
C ASP A 161 -12.00 5.00 1.56
N ALA A 162 -12.70 3.88 1.42
CA ALA A 162 -14.05 3.73 1.96
C ALA A 162 -14.06 3.45 3.47
N ALA A 163 -12.98 2.87 4.02
CA ALA A 163 -12.94 2.43 5.39
C ALA A 163 -12.36 3.51 6.32
N LYS A 164 -13.21 4.11 7.17
CA LYS A 164 -12.78 5.14 8.15
C LYS A 164 -11.57 4.69 8.99
N GLY A 165 -11.59 3.46 9.51
CA GLY A 165 -10.51 2.94 10.33
C GLY A 165 -9.17 2.82 9.60
N VAL A 166 -9.21 2.59 8.28
CA VAL A 166 -8.02 2.50 7.41
C VAL A 166 -7.49 3.91 7.10
N VAL A 167 -8.36 4.87 6.82
CA VAL A 167 -7.97 6.29 6.66
C VAL A 167 -7.36 6.83 7.96
N ASP A 168 -7.95 6.54 9.11
CA ASP A 168 -7.40 6.94 10.41
C ASP A 168 -6.03 6.30 10.67
N TRP A 169 -5.82 5.05 10.20
CA TRP A 169 -4.53 4.37 10.27
C TRP A 169 -3.49 5.07 9.39
N ALA A 170 -3.85 5.43 8.15
CA ALA A 170 -2.98 6.19 7.26
C ALA A 170 -2.60 7.57 7.84
N ARG A 171 -3.55 8.25 8.50
CA ARG A 171 -3.28 9.50 9.23
C ARG A 171 -2.33 9.30 10.41
N LYS A 172 -2.43 8.20 11.16
CA LYS A 172 -1.48 7.84 12.22
C LYS A 172 -0.07 7.67 11.64
N ASN A 173 0.06 6.91 10.55
CA ASN A 173 1.34 6.73 9.85
C ASN A 173 1.92 8.07 9.39
N ALA A 174 1.11 8.96 8.80
CA ALA A 174 1.53 10.29 8.39
C ALA A 174 2.08 11.13 9.56
N LYS A 175 1.38 11.11 10.70
CA LYS A 175 1.79 11.83 11.91
C LYS A 175 3.10 11.29 12.48
N THR A 176 3.27 9.96 12.55
CA THR A 176 4.53 9.35 12.98
C THR A 176 5.70 9.78 12.09
N CYS A 177 5.45 9.96 10.79
CA CYS A 177 6.45 10.41 9.83
C CYS A 177 6.64 11.94 9.75
N ARG A 178 5.91 12.73 10.55
CA ARG A 178 5.86 14.21 10.46
C ARG A 178 5.47 14.71 9.06
N LEU A 179 4.55 13.99 8.41
CA LEU A 179 3.99 14.31 7.11
C LEU A 179 2.54 14.83 7.23
N ASP A 180 2.01 14.97 8.44
CA ASP A 180 0.64 15.40 8.73
C ASP A 180 0.40 16.90 8.47
N GLU A 181 1.45 17.73 8.48
CA GLU A 181 1.40 19.13 8.08
C GLU A 181 1.56 19.33 6.55
N ARG A 182 1.89 18.26 5.80
CA ARG A 182 1.97 18.32 4.35
C ARG A 182 0.57 18.36 3.72
N PRO A 183 0.43 18.90 2.48
CA PRO A 183 -0.87 19.03 1.81
C PRO A 183 -1.44 17.66 1.39
N ILE A 184 -2.07 16.96 2.35
CA ILE A 184 -2.77 15.69 2.15
C ILE A 184 -4.24 15.88 2.52
N ARG A 185 -5.12 15.75 1.53
CA ARG A 185 -6.57 15.72 1.73
C ARG A 185 -7.01 14.27 1.98
N TRP A 186 -7.50 14.00 3.18
CA TRP A 186 -7.97 12.68 3.60
C TRP A 186 -9.48 12.56 3.42
N LEU A 187 -9.95 11.56 2.68
CA LEU A 187 -11.37 11.34 2.40
C LEU A 187 -11.79 9.92 2.74
N VAL A 188 -12.86 9.81 3.53
CA VAL A 188 -13.60 8.57 3.74
C VAL A 188 -14.79 8.58 2.80
N ASP A 189 -14.67 7.91 1.65
CA ASP A 189 -15.63 8.04 0.56
C ASP A 189 -15.67 6.79 -0.32
N ASP A 190 -16.79 6.61 -1.02
CA ASP A 190 -16.84 5.63 -2.10
C ASP A 190 -16.02 6.13 -3.30
N VAL A 191 -15.09 5.32 -3.78
CA VAL A 191 -14.13 5.73 -4.81
C VAL A 191 -14.82 6.08 -6.12
N ILE A 192 -15.81 5.31 -6.56
CA ILE A 192 -16.53 5.57 -7.82
C ILE A 192 -17.25 6.90 -7.71
N LYS A 193 -18.07 7.09 -6.68
CA LYS A 193 -18.82 8.32 -6.47
C LYS A 193 -17.90 9.53 -6.28
N PHE A 194 -16.74 9.35 -5.66
CA PHE A 194 -15.74 10.40 -5.54
C PHE A 194 -15.22 10.81 -6.92
N VAL A 195 -14.76 9.86 -7.73
CA VAL A 195 -14.24 10.10 -9.09
C VAL A 195 -15.29 10.78 -9.96
N GLU A 196 -16.54 10.30 -9.96
CA GLU A 196 -17.63 10.93 -10.72
C GLU A 196 -17.88 12.39 -10.32
N ARG A 197 -17.77 12.72 -9.03
CA ARG A 197 -17.91 14.10 -8.55
C ARG A 197 -16.74 14.96 -8.99
N GLU A 198 -15.52 14.44 -8.95
CA GLU A 198 -14.33 15.16 -9.41
C GLU A 198 -14.40 15.45 -10.91
N VAL A 199 -14.88 14.50 -11.71
CA VAL A 199 -15.10 14.68 -13.16
C VAL A 199 -16.11 15.79 -13.39
N ARG A 200 -17.25 15.76 -12.68
CA ARG A 200 -18.29 16.80 -12.76
C ARG A 200 -17.80 18.19 -12.36
N ARG A 201 -16.84 18.25 -11.42
CA ARG A 201 -16.22 19.49 -10.95
C ARG A 201 -15.03 19.94 -11.80
N ASN A 202 -14.69 19.18 -12.85
CA ASN A 202 -13.57 19.45 -13.74
C ASN A 202 -12.21 19.55 -13.01
N HIS A 203 -12.02 18.72 -11.97
CA HIS A 203 -10.74 18.58 -11.30
C HIS A 203 -9.76 17.74 -12.13
N HIS A 204 -8.47 18.05 -12.01
CA HIS A 204 -7.42 17.36 -12.76
C HIS A 204 -6.21 17.09 -11.85
N TYR A 205 -5.53 15.97 -12.10
CA TYR A 205 -4.41 15.46 -11.32
C TYR A 205 -3.23 15.13 -12.24
N GLN A 206 -2.00 15.36 -11.77
CA GLN A 206 -0.78 15.00 -12.51
C GLN A 206 -0.52 13.49 -12.46
N ALA A 207 -1.05 12.79 -11.46
CA ALA A 207 -0.97 11.33 -11.39
C ALA A 207 -2.16 10.76 -10.63
N ILE A 208 -2.51 9.51 -10.96
CA ILE A 208 -3.49 8.71 -10.26
C ILE A 208 -2.85 7.39 -9.88
N ILE A 209 -2.94 7.03 -8.60
CA ILE A 209 -2.56 5.73 -8.06
C ILE A 209 -3.85 4.96 -7.84
N PHE A 210 -3.89 3.73 -8.33
CA PHE A 210 -5.12 2.97 -8.47
C PHE A 210 -4.89 1.51 -8.11
N ASP A 211 -5.36 1.11 -6.93
CA ASP A 211 -5.19 -0.24 -6.37
C ASP A 211 -6.53 -0.86 -5.95
N PRO A 212 -7.47 -1.09 -6.89
CA PRO A 212 -8.80 -1.59 -6.56
C PRO A 212 -8.76 -3.03 -6.02
N PRO A 213 -9.54 -3.35 -4.96
CA PRO A 213 -9.72 -4.73 -4.54
C PRO A 213 -10.55 -5.51 -5.57
N SER A 214 -10.53 -6.84 -5.54
CA SER A 214 -11.45 -7.64 -6.38
C SER A 214 -12.92 -7.40 -6.01
N PHE A 215 -13.20 -7.23 -4.72
CA PHE A 215 -14.50 -6.89 -4.17
C PHE A 215 -14.34 -5.90 -3.02
N GLY A 216 -15.20 -4.88 -2.97
CA GLY A 216 -15.18 -3.85 -1.95
C GLY A 216 -16.56 -3.36 -1.56
N ARG A 217 -16.64 -2.66 -0.43
CA ARG A 217 -17.84 -1.95 -0.01
C ARG A 217 -17.54 -0.50 0.31
N GLY A 218 -18.35 0.41 -0.23
CA GLY A 218 -18.33 1.82 0.10
C GLY A 218 -18.86 2.11 1.50
N PRO A 219 -18.67 3.35 2.01
CA PRO A 219 -19.06 3.71 3.37
C PRO A 219 -20.56 3.59 3.66
N LYS A 220 -21.41 3.64 2.62
CA LYS A 220 -22.88 3.51 2.73
C LYS A 220 -23.38 2.17 2.19
N GLY A 221 -22.49 1.19 2.03
CA GLY A 221 -22.82 -0.14 1.53
C GLY A 221 -22.86 -0.26 0.01
N GLU A 222 -22.36 0.74 -0.72
CA GLU A 222 -22.08 0.61 -2.15
C GLU A 222 -21.23 -0.62 -2.41
N VAL A 223 -21.42 -1.32 -3.52
CA VAL A 223 -20.65 -2.52 -3.86
C VAL A 223 -19.72 -2.18 -5.00
N PHE A 224 -18.44 -2.53 -4.85
CA PHE A 224 -17.45 -2.53 -5.90
C PHE A 224 -17.13 -3.97 -6.28
N LYS A 225 -17.19 -4.28 -7.58
CA LYS A 225 -16.77 -5.55 -8.18
C LYS A 225 -15.86 -5.27 -9.35
N ILE A 226 -14.62 -5.73 -9.29
CA ILE A 226 -13.62 -5.43 -10.31
C ILE A 226 -14.07 -5.87 -11.70
N GLU A 227 -14.80 -6.99 -11.81
CA GLU A 227 -15.29 -7.52 -13.08
C GLU A 227 -16.31 -6.60 -13.78
N ASN A 228 -17.02 -5.76 -13.02
CA ASN A 228 -18.06 -4.88 -13.56
C ASN A 228 -17.60 -3.42 -13.63
N ASP A 229 -16.89 -2.98 -12.59
CA ASP A 229 -16.71 -1.57 -12.30
C ASP A 229 -15.34 -1.03 -12.74
N LEU A 230 -14.38 -1.91 -13.03
CA LEU A 230 -13.01 -1.51 -13.37
C LEU A 230 -12.97 -0.62 -14.63
N LEU A 231 -13.58 -1.07 -15.73
CA LEU A 231 -13.50 -0.34 -17.01
C LEU A 231 -14.16 1.05 -16.94
N PRO A 232 -15.41 1.20 -16.44
CA PRO A 232 -16.01 2.53 -16.26
C PRO A 232 -15.19 3.44 -15.35
N LEU A 233 -14.60 2.89 -14.28
CA LEU A 233 -13.79 3.66 -13.34
C LEU A 233 -12.48 4.14 -13.99
N LEU A 234 -11.84 3.31 -14.82
CA LEU A 234 -10.63 3.70 -15.56
C LEU A 234 -10.91 4.82 -16.56
N GLU A 235 -12.03 4.77 -17.29
CA GLU A 235 -12.42 5.85 -18.21
C GLU A 235 -12.68 7.16 -17.45
N ALA A 236 -13.33 7.08 -16.29
CA ALA A 236 -13.54 8.25 -15.44
C ALA A 236 -12.22 8.80 -14.88
N CYS A 237 -11.27 7.94 -14.50
CA CYS A 237 -9.94 8.35 -14.07
C CYS A 237 -9.15 9.03 -15.19
N LYS A 238 -9.27 8.54 -16.44
CA LYS A 238 -8.63 9.17 -17.60
C LYS A 238 -9.11 10.61 -17.81
N ALA A 239 -10.41 10.88 -17.59
CA ALA A 239 -10.96 12.23 -17.65
C ALA A 239 -10.44 13.16 -16.54
N LEU A 240 -9.85 12.62 -15.47
CA LEU A 240 -9.22 13.38 -14.38
C LEU A 240 -7.73 13.65 -14.59
N LEU A 241 -7.10 13.12 -15.64
CA LEU A 241 -5.68 13.36 -15.88
C LEU A 241 -5.46 14.76 -16.45
N ALA A 242 -4.56 15.52 -15.82
CA ALA A 242 -4.11 16.80 -16.34
C ALA A 242 -3.42 16.63 -17.70
N LYS A 243 -3.43 17.68 -18.53
CA LYS A 243 -2.74 17.69 -19.83
C LYS A 243 -1.25 17.41 -19.72
N ASP A 244 -0.66 17.74 -18.58
CA ASP A 244 0.76 17.57 -18.25
C ASP A 244 1.01 16.48 -17.19
N ALA A 245 0.10 15.49 -17.13
CA ALA A 245 0.24 14.29 -16.31
C ALA A 245 1.56 13.55 -16.58
N LEU A 246 2.02 12.81 -15.57
CA LEU A 246 3.28 12.05 -15.55
C LEU A 246 3.28 10.88 -16.54
#